data_AF-A0A966TII4-F1
#
_entry.id   AF-A0A966TII4-F1
#
_cell.length_a   1.000
_cell.length_b   1.000
_cell.length_c   1.000
_cell.angle_alpha   90.00
_cell.angle_beta   90.00
_cell.angle_gamma   90.00
#
_symmetry.space_group_name_H-M   'P 1'
#
loop_
_entity.id
_entity.type
_entity.pdbx_description
1 polymer ?
#
loop_
_entity_poly.entity_id
_entity_poly.type
_entity_poly.pdbx_seq_one_letter_code
_entity_poly.pdbx_strand_id
1 'polypeptide(L)'
;MKQALLGWWFCVCASSSWAHGGLAMEQDMCKLTVGPYMMHFAGYQEDAQRTEFCEDIPHKGPTIIVLDAVDSALRDMPIEFRIVRKSDGPIESAPEVFKLPPAVYP
;
A
#
# COMPACT_ATOMS: atom_id res chain seq x y z
N MET A 1 60.65 27.67 -1.25
CA MET A 1 60.21 27.39 0.13
C MET A 1 58.73 27.05 0.05
N LYS A 2 58.37 25.81 0.35
CA LYS A 2 57.04 25.22 0.11
C LYS A 2 56.12 25.57 1.29
N GLN A 3 54.99 26.24 1.04
CA GLN A 3 53.92 26.40 2.02
C GLN A 3 52.88 25.30 1.76
N ALA A 4 52.74 24.41 2.73
CA ALA A 4 51.74 23.36 2.77
C ALA A 4 50.44 23.94 3.31
N LEU A 5 49.41 23.97 2.47
CA LEU A 5 48.03 24.16 2.92
C LEU A 5 47.31 22.85 2.62
N LEU A 6 47.25 21.99 3.64
CA LEU A 6 46.37 20.83 3.67
C LEU A 6 44.92 21.34 3.68
N GLY A 7 44.36 21.51 2.48
CA GLY A 7 42.94 21.72 2.29
C GLY A 7 42.21 20.42 2.63
N TRP A 8 41.61 20.39 3.82
CA TRP A 8 40.73 19.32 4.27
C TRP A 8 39.47 19.36 3.40
N TRP A 9 39.55 18.67 2.27
CA TRP A 9 38.42 18.45 1.37
C TRP A 9 37.47 17.49 2.08
N PHE A 10 36.55 18.06 2.86
CA PHE A 10 35.41 17.35 3.39
C PHE A 10 34.52 17.00 2.18
N CYS A 11 34.81 15.85 1.57
CA CYS A 11 34.00 15.29 0.50
C CYS A 11 32.69 14.83 1.15
N VAL A 12 31.68 15.70 1.12
CA VAL A 12 30.30 15.34 1.44
C VAL A 12 29.85 14.38 0.35
N CYS A 13 30.03 13.08 0.59
CA CYS A 13 29.39 12.05 -0.22
C CYS A 13 27.88 12.18 0.01
N ALA A 14 27.18 12.80 -0.93
CA ALA A 14 25.73 12.72 -0.99
C ALA A 14 25.38 11.24 -1.21
N SER A 15 24.99 10.54 -0.14
CA SER A 15 24.39 9.22 -0.25
C SER A 15 23.13 9.38 -1.08
N SER A 16 23.15 8.89 -2.32
CA SER A 16 21.95 8.70 -3.11
C SER A 16 21.07 7.72 -2.33
N SER A 17 20.10 8.24 -1.58
CA SER A 17 19.07 7.40 -0.99
C SER A 17 18.26 6.85 -2.15
N TRP A 18 18.47 5.57 -2.46
CA TRP A 18 17.61 4.84 -3.36
C TRP A 18 16.32 4.55 -2.59
N ALA A 19 15.41 5.52 -2.59
CA ALA A 19 14.03 5.23 -2.26
C ALA A 19 13.53 4.33 -3.40
N HIS A 20 13.09 3.11 -3.08
CA HIS A 20 12.37 2.29 -4.04
C HIS A 20 11.20 3.13 -4.56
N GLY A 21 11.29 3.54 -5.83
CA GLY A 21 10.25 4.31 -6.49
C GLY A 21 8.99 3.47 -6.55
N GLY A 22 7.85 4.06 -6.19
CA GLY A 22 6.54 3.42 -6.34
C GLY A 22 6.42 2.86 -7.75
N LEU A 23 6.01 1.60 -7.86
CA LEU A 23 5.79 0.96 -9.14
C LEU A 23 4.89 1.85 -9.98
N ALA A 24 5.26 2.07 -11.25
CA ALA A 24 4.37 2.73 -12.18
C ALA A 24 3.05 1.96 -12.18
N MET A 25 1.92 2.67 -12.11
CA MET A 25 0.60 2.05 -11.99
C MET A 25 0.41 0.90 -12.99
N GLU A 26 0.81 1.00 -14.25
CA GLU A 26 0.73 -0.09 -15.25
C GLU A 26 1.35 -1.43 -14.78
N GLN A 27 2.33 -1.41 -13.88
CA GLN A 27 3.09 -2.55 -13.37
C GLN A 27 2.72 -2.93 -11.93
N ASP A 28 1.76 -2.23 -11.32
CA ASP A 28 1.30 -2.52 -9.98
C ASP A 28 0.44 -3.79 -9.99
N MET A 29 0.95 -4.84 -9.34
CA MET A 29 0.33 -6.15 -9.32
C MET A 29 -0.88 -6.20 -8.38
N CYS A 30 -1.02 -5.23 -7.46
CA CYS A 30 -2.07 -5.25 -6.43
C CYS A 30 -3.12 -4.15 -6.61
N LYS A 31 -3.55 -3.94 -7.85
CA LYS A 31 -4.61 -2.96 -8.18
C LYS A 31 -6.00 -3.52 -8.00
N LEU A 32 -6.86 -2.73 -7.36
CA LEU A 32 -8.30 -2.96 -7.27
C LEU A 32 -9.06 -1.84 -8.00
N THR A 33 -10.11 -2.22 -8.73
CA THR A 33 -11.03 -1.28 -9.38
C THR A 33 -12.26 -1.05 -8.51
N VAL A 34 -12.57 0.22 -8.23
CA VAL A 34 -13.82 0.64 -7.57
C VAL A 34 -14.63 1.46 -8.59
N GLY A 35 -15.49 0.77 -9.33
CA GLY A 35 -16.16 1.39 -10.48
C GLY A 35 -15.14 1.89 -11.52
N PRO A 36 -15.13 3.18 -11.89
CA PRO A 36 -14.15 3.73 -12.83
C PRO A 36 -12.81 4.11 -12.17
N TYR A 37 -12.68 3.98 -10.84
CA TYR A 37 -11.53 4.44 -10.07
C TYR A 37 -10.58 3.31 -9.70
N MET A 38 -9.32 3.65 -9.47
CA MET A 38 -8.26 2.74 -9.06
C MET A 38 -7.87 2.96 -7.60
N MET A 39 -7.60 1.85 -6.92
CA MET A 39 -7.09 1.79 -5.55
C MET A 39 -5.99 0.72 -5.50
N HIS A 40 -4.92 0.98 -4.75
CA HIS A 40 -3.89 -0.01 -4.49
C HIS A 40 -4.20 -0.75 -3.17
N PHE A 41 -4.08 -2.07 -3.19
CA PHE A 41 -4.31 -2.93 -2.03
C PHE A 41 -2.99 -3.58 -1.62
N ALA A 42 -2.63 -3.55 -0.35
CA ALA A 42 -1.51 -4.32 0.15
C ALA A 42 -1.86 -5.01 1.46
N GLY A 43 -1.56 -6.30 1.53
CA GLY A 43 -1.67 -7.09 2.75
C GLY A 43 -0.31 -7.45 3.34
N TYR A 44 -0.22 -7.46 4.66
CA TYR A 44 0.97 -7.88 5.41
C TYR A 44 0.61 -8.83 6.57
N GLN A 45 1.46 -9.83 6.81
CA GLN A 45 1.40 -10.76 7.94
C GLN A 45 2.79 -10.89 8.59
N GLU A 46 2.86 -11.19 9.89
CA GLU A 46 4.13 -11.27 10.63
C GLU A 46 5.05 -12.38 10.09
N ASP A 47 4.47 -13.48 9.65
CA ASP A 47 5.14 -14.70 9.19
C ASP A 47 5.74 -14.56 7.79
N ALA A 48 5.15 -13.67 6.98
CA ALA A 48 5.65 -13.33 5.66
C ALA A 48 6.79 -12.32 5.83
N GLN A 49 7.96 -12.59 5.25
CA GLN A 49 9.19 -11.78 5.37
C GLN A 49 9.03 -10.36 4.79
N ARG A 50 8.18 -9.51 5.37
CA ARG A 50 7.81 -8.16 4.90
C ARG A 50 7.34 -8.11 3.45
N THR A 51 6.88 -9.23 2.91
CA THR A 51 6.39 -9.31 1.54
C THR A 51 4.92 -8.91 1.52
N GLU A 52 4.59 -7.95 0.66
CA GLU A 52 3.20 -7.64 0.37
C GLU A 52 2.53 -8.81 -0.35
N PHE A 53 1.23 -8.99 -0.10
CA PHE A 53 0.38 -9.84 -0.93
C PHE A 53 -0.83 -9.05 -1.41
N CYS A 54 -1.33 -9.42 -2.59
CA CYS A 54 -2.48 -8.77 -3.22
C CYS A 54 -3.80 -9.48 -2.84
N GLU A 55 -4.15 -10.59 -3.50
CA GLU A 55 -5.46 -11.23 -3.34
C GLU A 55 -5.40 -12.49 -2.47
N ASP A 56 -4.29 -13.22 -2.52
CA ASP A 56 -4.12 -14.49 -1.83
C ASP A 56 -3.43 -14.29 -0.46
N ILE A 57 -4.25 -14.23 0.59
CA ILE A 57 -3.75 -14.23 1.98
C ILE A 57 -3.08 -15.59 2.25
N PRO A 58 -1.76 -15.64 2.57
CA PRO A 58 -1.02 -16.89 2.57
C PRO A 58 -1.36 -17.79 3.77
N HIS A 59 -1.57 -17.21 4.95
CA HIS A 59 -1.84 -17.94 6.19
C HIS A 59 -2.99 -17.33 6.99
N LYS A 60 -3.49 -18.06 7.98
CA LYS A 60 -4.45 -17.51 8.95
C LYS A 60 -3.65 -16.84 10.07
N GLY A 61 -3.98 -15.59 10.39
CA GLY A 61 -3.33 -14.87 11.48
C GLY A 61 -3.64 -13.37 11.46
N PRO A 62 -3.05 -12.60 12.39
CA PRO A 62 -3.09 -11.15 12.35
C PRO A 62 -2.65 -10.64 10.98
N THR A 63 -3.51 -9.83 10.36
CA THR A 63 -3.31 -9.35 9.00
C THR A 63 -3.54 -7.85 8.97
N ILE A 64 -2.60 -7.11 8.41
CA ILE A 64 -2.73 -5.68 8.15
C ILE A 64 -3.13 -5.53 6.68
N ILE A 65 -4.22 -4.81 6.44
CA ILE A 65 -4.68 -4.45 5.10
C ILE A 65 -4.50 -2.95 4.93
N VAL A 66 -3.85 -2.54 3.85
CA VAL A 66 -3.67 -1.15 3.44
C VAL A 66 -4.45 -0.94 2.14
N LEU A 67 -5.28 0.10 2.14
CA LEU A 67 -6.05 0.54 0.99
C LEU A 67 -5.57 1.95 0.64
N ASP A 68 -4.94 2.12 -0.50
CA ASP A 68 -4.39 3.40 -0.97
C ASP A 68 -5.21 3.94 -2.15
N ALA A 69 -5.89 5.06 -1.92
CA ALA A 69 -6.71 5.75 -2.89
C ALA A 69 -5.83 6.43 -3.97
N VAL A 70 -5.47 5.65 -4.98
CA VAL A 70 -4.64 6.10 -6.11
C VAL A 70 -5.32 7.25 -6.86
N ASP A 71 -6.59 7.08 -7.23
CA ASP A 71 -7.34 8.15 -7.87
C ASP A 71 -7.78 9.19 -6.84
N SER A 72 -7.34 10.44 -7.05
CA SER A 72 -7.66 11.57 -6.17
C SER A 72 -9.16 11.74 -5.89
N ALA A 73 -10.03 11.39 -6.84
CA ALA A 73 -11.48 11.46 -6.66
C ALA A 73 -11.97 10.59 -5.48
N LEU A 74 -11.31 9.47 -5.18
CA LEU A 74 -11.68 8.61 -4.04
C LEU A 74 -11.43 9.28 -2.69
N ARG A 75 -10.51 10.24 -2.60
CA ARG A 75 -10.10 10.91 -1.35
C ARG A 75 -11.16 11.88 -0.83
N ASP A 76 -12.02 12.37 -1.72
CA ASP A 76 -13.13 13.25 -1.38
C ASP A 76 -14.48 12.51 -1.24
N MET A 77 -14.48 11.18 -1.40
CA MET A 77 -15.69 10.35 -1.32
C MET A 77 -15.72 9.51 -0.03
N PRO A 78 -16.91 9.27 0.56
CA PRO A 78 -17.03 8.30 1.64
C PRO A 78 -16.76 6.87 1.14
N ILE A 79 -15.79 6.20 1.75
CA ILE A 79 -15.43 4.80 1.47
C ILE A 79 -15.95 3.93 2.62
N GLU A 80 -16.76 2.93 2.29
CA GLU A 80 -17.14 1.84 3.19
C GLU A 80 -16.25 0.63 2.91
N PHE A 81 -15.72 -0.01 3.96
CA PHE A 81 -14.95 -1.25 3.83
C PHE A 81 -15.62 -2.37 4.60
N ARG A 82 -15.80 -3.53 3.96
CA ARG A 82 -16.43 -4.71 4.54
C ARG A 82 -15.63 -5.96 4.21
N ILE A 83 -15.45 -6.82 5.20
CA ILE A 83 -14.98 -8.20 5.02
C ILE A 83 -16.19 -9.10 5.21
N VAL A 84 -16.50 -9.91 4.21
CA VAL A 84 -17.63 -10.86 4.24
C VAL A 84 -17.13 -12.28 4.04
N ARG A 85 -17.87 -13.28 4.52
CA ARG A 85 -17.59 -14.67 4.18
C ARG A 85 -18.05 -14.97 2.76
N LYS A 86 -17.16 -15.55 1.95
CA LYS A 86 -17.56 -16.11 0.65
C LYS A 86 -18.65 -17.17 0.85
N SER A 87 -19.73 -17.05 0.10
CA SER A 87 -20.83 -18.01 0.01
C SER A 87 -21.21 -18.22 -1.45
N ASP A 88 -22.07 -19.20 -1.72
CA ASP A 88 -22.57 -19.45 -3.08
C ASP A 88 -23.63 -18.43 -3.54
N GLY A 89 -24.06 -17.53 -2.65
CA GLY A 89 -25.07 -16.51 -2.91
C GLY A 89 -24.48 -15.13 -3.23
N PRO A 90 -25.34 -14.11 -3.42
CA PRO A 90 -24.90 -12.73 -3.68
C PRO A 90 -24.03 -12.18 -2.54
N ILE A 91 -22.94 -11.49 -2.89
CA ILE A 91 -22.00 -10.86 -1.93
C ILE A 91 -22.72 -9.89 -0.99
N GLU A 92 -23.75 -9.19 -1.45
CA GLU A 92 -24.54 -8.26 -0.63
C GLU A 92 -25.23 -8.96 0.56
N SER A 93 -25.61 -10.23 0.39
CA SER A 93 -26.25 -11.06 1.41
C SER A 93 -25.27 -11.85 2.27
N ALA A 94 -23.97 -11.76 1.98
CA ALA A 94 -22.96 -12.54 2.66
C ALA A 94 -22.79 -12.10 4.13
N PRO A 95 -22.56 -13.03 5.07
CA PRO A 95 -22.31 -12.69 6.47
C PRO A 95 -21.07 -11.79 6.61
N GLU A 96 -21.28 -10.63 7.24
CA GLU A 96 -20.22 -9.68 7.55
C GLU A 96 -19.36 -10.18 8.72
N VAL A 97 -18.04 -10.08 8.55
CA VAL A 97 -17.03 -10.44 9.55
C VAL A 97 -16.39 -9.19 10.14
N PHE A 98 -16.27 -8.13 9.34
CA PHE A 98 -15.73 -6.85 9.75
C PHE A 98 -16.30 -5.72 8.89
N LYS A 99 -16.46 -4.54 9.48
CA LYS A 99 -16.90 -3.35 8.78
C LYS A 99 -16.25 -2.10 9.34
N LEU A 100 -15.79 -1.25 8.43
CA LEU A 100 -15.56 0.16 8.67
C LEU A 100 -16.73 0.95 8.08
N PRO A 101 -17.42 1.79 8.86
CA PRO A 101 -18.50 2.62 8.34
C PRO A 101 -17.95 3.61 7.30
N PRO A 102 -18.82 4.13 6.41
CA PRO A 102 -18.43 5.13 5.42
C PRO A 102 -17.71 6.32 6.06
N ALA A 103 -16.49 6.60 5.59
CA ALA A 103 -15.69 7.73 6.03
C ALA A 103 -14.84 8.29 4.88
N VAL A 104 -14.47 9.56 4.98
CA VAL A 104 -13.60 10.24 4.00
C VAL A 104 -12.16 10.12 4.47
N TYR A 105 -11.26 9.73 3.57
CA TYR A 105 -9.82 9.54 3.85
C TYR A 105 -9.02 10.51 2.96
N PRO A 106 -8.75 11.74 3.45
CA PRO A 106 -8.10 12.78 2.66
C PRO A 106 -6.61 12.49 2.39
#